data_AF-A0A1L3ZSA2-F1
#
_entry.id   AF-A0A1L3ZSA2-F1
#
_cell.length_a   1.000
_cell.length_b   1.000
_cell.length_c   1.000
_cell.angle_alpha   90.00
_cell.angle_beta   90.00
_cell.angle_gamma   90.00
#
_symmetry.space_group_name_H-M   'P 1'
#
loop_
_entity.id
_entity.type
_entity.pdbx_description
1 polymer ?
#
loop_
_entity_poly.entity_id
_entity_poly.type
_entity_poly.pdbx_seq_one_letter_code
_entity_poly.pdbx_strand_id
1 'polypeptide(L)'
;MSDLSKLAASLTEAQTYEKPPHGWTCFHCGETFTTPGSARYHFGFDPSSDPACRIKLGAERGLVMALRKAEADLEEMRRLLHDESCEAYRLYASQTTRHNAQIMAAEEAGYERGLADGRAHHQADDATVERVNRLIAELESLPDEFRLVVALSSGGRKLAAAIAAMREEG
;
A
#
# COMPACT_ATOMS: atom_id res chain seq x y z
N MET A 1 -19.20 -42.71 -14.24
CA MET A 1 -18.09 -42.25 -13.37
C MET A 1 -16.74 -42.88 -13.73
N SER A 2 -16.70 -44.04 -14.41
CA SER A 2 -15.44 -44.69 -14.85
C SER A 2 -14.72 -44.00 -16.02
N ASP A 3 -15.44 -43.28 -16.87
CA ASP A 3 -14.84 -42.66 -18.06
C ASP A 3 -14.24 -41.28 -17.76
N LEU A 4 -14.79 -40.53 -16.81
CA LEU A 4 -14.21 -39.26 -16.36
C LEU A 4 -12.89 -39.48 -15.61
N SER A 5 -12.77 -40.57 -14.84
CA SER A 5 -11.50 -40.94 -14.21
C SER A 5 -10.45 -41.40 -15.23
N LYS A 6 -10.87 -42.07 -16.32
CA LYS A 6 -9.98 -42.47 -17.42
C LYS A 6 -9.53 -41.28 -18.27
N LEU A 7 -10.42 -40.33 -18.53
CA LEU A 7 -10.09 -39.06 -19.19
C LEU A 7 -9.20 -38.17 -18.32
N ALA A 8 -9.47 -38.10 -17.01
CA ALA A 8 -8.59 -37.39 -16.09
C ALA A 8 -7.21 -38.05 -16.04
N ALA A 9 -7.12 -39.38 -16.00
CA ALA A 9 -5.86 -40.11 -16.07
C ALA A 9 -5.13 -39.86 -17.41
N SER A 10 -5.83 -39.90 -18.55
CA SER A 10 -5.22 -39.66 -19.87
C SER A 10 -4.81 -38.20 -20.09
N LEU A 11 -5.49 -37.24 -19.45
CA LEU A 11 -5.12 -35.82 -19.47
C LEU A 11 -3.93 -35.54 -18.54
N THR A 12 -3.76 -36.31 -17.46
CA THR A 12 -2.54 -36.24 -16.62
C THR A 12 -1.36 -37.03 -17.21
N GLU A 13 -1.62 -38.04 -18.05
CA GLU A 13 -0.62 -38.85 -18.77
C GLU A 13 -0.26 -38.32 -20.15
N ALA A 14 -0.80 -37.16 -20.56
CA ALA A 14 -0.35 -36.46 -21.76
C ALA A 14 1.08 -35.93 -21.54
N GLN A 15 2.04 -36.85 -21.49
CA GLN A 15 3.44 -36.55 -21.74
C GLN A 15 3.45 -35.87 -23.10
N THR A 16 3.81 -34.59 -23.12
CA THR A 16 3.83 -33.78 -24.33
C THR A 16 4.68 -34.39 -25.45
N TYR A 17 5.49 -35.40 -25.14
CA TYR A 17 6.36 -36.13 -26.06
C TYR A 17 6.28 -37.64 -25.84
N GLU A 18 6.05 -38.40 -26.92
CA GLU A 18 6.18 -39.86 -26.91
C GLU A 18 7.64 -40.25 -26.58
N LYS A 19 7.83 -41.20 -25.66
CA LYS A 19 9.15 -41.68 -25.28
C LYS A 19 9.84 -42.32 -26.49
N PRO A 20 11.04 -41.86 -26.89
CA PRO A 20 11.78 -42.51 -27.97
C PRO A 20 12.11 -43.97 -27.60
N PRO A 21 12.20 -44.90 -28.58
CA PRO A 21 12.47 -46.32 -28.32
C PRO A 21 13.74 -46.58 -27.49
N HIS A 22 14.72 -45.68 -27.60
CA HIS A 22 16.02 -45.73 -26.93
C HIS A 22 16.13 -44.78 -25.72
N GLY A 23 15.04 -44.11 -25.32
CA GLY A 23 15.04 -43.12 -24.24
C GLY A 23 15.46 -41.72 -24.71
N TRP A 24 15.66 -40.82 -23.75
CA TRP A 24 16.07 -39.43 -24.01
C TRP A 24 17.57 -39.29 -23.83
N THR A 25 18.28 -38.80 -24.85
CA THR A 25 19.74 -38.61 -24.77
C THR A 25 20.08 -37.13 -24.72
N CYS A 26 20.91 -36.73 -23.74
CA CYS A 26 21.37 -35.36 -23.63
C CYS A 26 22.44 -35.03 -24.67
N PHE A 27 22.22 -33.99 -25.47
CA PHE A 27 23.19 -33.55 -26.48
C PHE A 27 24.52 -33.06 -25.89
N HIS A 28 24.52 -32.53 -24.66
CA HIS A 28 25.72 -31.93 -24.06
C HIS A 28 26.66 -32.95 -23.41
N CYS A 29 26.14 -34.06 -22.87
CA CYS A 29 26.94 -35.04 -22.13
C CYS A 29 26.81 -36.48 -22.65
N GLY A 30 25.88 -36.75 -23.57
CA GLY A 30 25.64 -38.08 -24.12
C GLY A 30 24.92 -39.06 -23.18
N GLU A 31 24.53 -38.64 -21.97
CA GLU A 31 23.80 -39.50 -21.03
C GLU A 31 22.39 -39.83 -21.57
N THR A 32 22.01 -41.11 -21.50
CA THR A 32 20.70 -41.62 -21.94
C THR A 32 19.81 -41.96 -20.75
N PHE A 33 18.62 -41.40 -20.74
CA PHE A 33 17.60 -41.57 -19.70
C PHE A 33 16.47 -42.47 -20.20
N THR A 34 16.20 -43.55 -19.46
CA THR A 34 15.13 -44.49 -19.80
C THR A 34 13.83 -44.22 -19.03
N THR A 35 13.87 -43.38 -18.00
CA THR A 35 12.68 -43.00 -17.21
C THR A 35 12.36 -41.52 -17.39
N PRO A 36 11.07 -41.12 -17.45
CA PRO A 36 10.68 -39.72 -17.53
C PRO A 36 11.22 -38.88 -16.37
N GLY A 37 11.19 -39.43 -15.14
CA GLY A 37 11.70 -38.74 -13.96
C GLY A 37 13.19 -38.43 -14.05
N SER A 38 14.01 -39.40 -14.46
CA SER A 38 15.45 -39.16 -14.64
C SER A 38 15.74 -38.14 -15.74
N ALA A 39 14.99 -38.18 -16.84
CA ALA A 39 15.11 -37.19 -17.91
C ALA A 39 14.74 -35.79 -17.40
N ARG A 40 13.63 -35.66 -16.67
CA ARG A 40 13.18 -34.38 -16.09
C ARG A 40 14.17 -33.77 -15.12
N TYR A 41 14.82 -34.58 -14.27
CA TYR A 41 15.88 -34.06 -13.39
C TYR A 41 17.07 -33.51 -14.18
N HIS A 42 17.41 -34.14 -15.31
CA HIS A 42 18.51 -33.71 -16.14
C HIS A 42 18.16 -32.49 -16.97
N PHE A 43 17.04 -32.48 -17.70
CA PHE A 43 16.68 -31.40 -18.61
C PHE A 43 16.00 -30.21 -17.93
N GLY A 44 15.36 -30.41 -16.79
CA GLY A 44 14.55 -29.38 -16.12
C GLY A 44 13.06 -29.52 -16.43
N PHE A 45 12.30 -28.50 -16.00
CA PHE A 45 10.84 -28.49 -16.11
C PHE A 45 10.38 -28.06 -17.51
N ASP A 46 11.08 -27.09 -18.10
CA ASP A 46 10.74 -26.46 -19.38
C ASP A 46 11.92 -26.51 -20.36
N PRO A 47 11.69 -26.38 -21.68
CA PRO A 47 12.76 -26.44 -22.68
C PRO A 47 13.82 -25.34 -22.59
N SER A 48 13.56 -24.25 -21.85
CA SER A 48 14.53 -23.17 -21.60
C SER A 48 15.37 -23.37 -20.34
N SER A 49 15.04 -24.38 -19.52
CA SER A 49 15.85 -24.78 -18.37
C SER A 49 17.26 -25.19 -18.82
N ASP A 50 18.29 -24.73 -18.09
CA ASP A 50 19.64 -25.24 -18.29
C ASP A 50 19.73 -26.70 -17.82
N PRO A 51 20.29 -27.62 -18.64
CA PRO A 51 20.40 -29.02 -18.24
C PRO A 51 21.44 -29.20 -17.13
N ALA A 52 21.24 -30.19 -16.28
CA ALA A 52 22.05 -30.47 -15.10
C ALA A 52 23.55 -30.60 -15.41
N CYS A 53 23.90 -31.22 -16.54
CA CYS A 53 25.29 -31.33 -17.01
C CYS A 53 25.96 -29.98 -17.31
N ARG A 54 25.18 -28.93 -17.62
CA ARG A 54 25.67 -27.56 -17.82
C ARG A 54 25.68 -26.76 -16.53
N ILE A 55 24.76 -27.04 -15.60
CA ILE A 55 24.70 -26.41 -14.27
C ILE A 55 25.96 -26.75 -13.44
N LYS A 56 26.57 -27.94 -13.63
CA LYS A 56 28.00 -28.18 -13.29
C LYS A 56 28.55 -29.55 -13.73
N LEU A 57 29.85 -29.56 -14.04
CA LEU A 57 30.72 -30.75 -14.11
C LEU A 57 30.82 -31.40 -12.72
N GLY A 58 30.04 -32.46 -12.45
CA GLY A 58 30.24 -33.32 -11.27
C GLY A 58 29.47 -32.95 -9.99
N ALA A 59 28.37 -32.20 -10.08
CA ALA A 59 27.46 -32.07 -8.93
C ALA A 59 26.80 -33.43 -8.62
N GLU A 60 26.82 -33.83 -7.35
CA GLU A 60 26.13 -35.03 -6.89
C GLU A 60 24.64 -34.95 -7.24
N ARG A 61 24.10 -36.03 -7.80
CA ARG A 61 22.70 -36.12 -8.27
C ARG A 61 21.68 -35.60 -7.24
N GLY A 62 21.97 -35.74 -5.95
CA GLY A 62 21.13 -35.23 -4.85
C GLY A 62 21.00 -33.70 -4.83
N LEU A 63 22.07 -32.95 -5.13
CA LEU A 63 22.03 -31.48 -5.15
C LEU A 63 21.20 -30.96 -6.32
N VAL A 64 21.33 -31.59 -7.50
CA VAL A 64 20.49 -31.26 -8.66
C VAL A 64 19.03 -31.56 -8.36
N MET A 65 18.72 -32.70 -7.74
CA MET A 65 17.35 -33.03 -7.34
C MET A 65 16.78 -32.02 -6.34
N ALA A 66 17.56 -31.61 -5.35
CA ALA A 66 17.17 -30.57 -4.40
C ALA A 66 16.92 -29.22 -5.08
N LEU A 67 17.77 -28.85 -6.04
CA LEU A 67 17.59 -27.64 -6.86
C LEU A 67 16.29 -27.70 -7.67
N ARG A 68 16.04 -28.81 -8.38
CA ARG A 68 14.81 -28.99 -9.17
C ARG A 68 13.55 -28.97 -8.31
N LYS A 69 13.64 -29.53 -7.09
CA LYS A 69 12.54 -29.43 -6.13
C LYS A 69 12.30 -27.99 -5.72
N ALA A 70 13.35 -27.25 -5.38
CA ALA A 70 13.25 -25.84 -5.02
C ALA A 70 12.67 -24.98 -6.16
N GLU A 71 13.08 -25.21 -7.40
CA GLU A 71 12.51 -24.55 -8.58
C GLU A 71 11.01 -24.81 -8.73
N ALA A 72 10.58 -26.08 -8.56
CA ALA A 72 9.17 -26.46 -8.63
C ALA A 72 8.35 -25.82 -7.48
N ASP A 73 8.90 -25.80 -6.27
CA ASP A 73 8.26 -25.18 -5.10
C ASP A 73 8.12 -23.66 -5.31
N LEU A 74 9.12 -22.99 -5.87
CA LEU A 74 9.05 -21.56 -6.17
C LEU A 74 7.98 -21.21 -7.21
N GLU A 75 7.86 -22.02 -8.26
CA GLU A 75 6.84 -21.80 -9.29
C GLU A 75 5.42 -22.06 -8.74
N GLU A 76 5.27 -23.05 -7.85
CA GLU A 76 4.02 -23.26 -7.12
C GLU A 76 3.65 -22.05 -6.27
N MET A 77 4.59 -21.55 -5.46
CA MET A 77 4.36 -20.39 -4.60
C MET A 77 4.04 -19.14 -5.41
N ARG A 78 4.74 -18.92 -6.53
CA ARG A 78 4.44 -17.85 -7.46
C ARG A 78 3.00 -17.94 -7.95
N ARG A 79 2.55 -19.13 -8.37
CA ARG A 79 1.17 -19.34 -8.82
C ARG A 79 0.16 -19.04 -7.72
N LEU A 80 0.40 -19.53 -6.49
CA LEU A 80 -0.46 -19.29 -5.35
C LEU A 80 -0.55 -17.81 -4.96
N LEU A 81 0.57 -17.07 -5.04
CA LEU A 81 0.60 -15.63 -4.79
C LEU A 81 -0.19 -14.82 -5.83
N HIS A 82 -0.19 -15.27 -7.08
CA HIS A 82 -0.91 -14.62 -8.17
C HIS A 82 -2.35 -15.14 -8.36
N ASP A 83 -2.76 -16.12 -7.58
CA ASP A 83 -4.14 -16.58 -7.54
C ASP A 83 -4.96 -15.68 -6.62
N GLU A 84 -5.82 -14.85 -7.20
CA GLU A 84 -6.73 -13.95 -6.49
C GLU A 84 -7.72 -14.71 -5.59
N SER A 85 -7.90 -16.01 -5.81
CA SER A 85 -8.78 -16.86 -4.98
C SER A 85 -8.08 -17.44 -3.75
N CYS A 86 -6.76 -17.29 -3.65
CA CYS A 86 -6.00 -17.85 -2.54
C CYS A 86 -6.38 -17.18 -1.21
N GLU A 87 -6.34 -17.95 -0.13
CA GLU A 87 -6.74 -17.49 1.20
C GLU A 87 -5.84 -16.35 1.70
N ALA A 88 -4.54 -16.41 1.40
CA ALA A 88 -3.59 -15.37 1.75
C ALA A 88 -3.97 -14.01 1.13
N TYR A 89 -4.35 -14.00 -0.15
CA TYR A 89 -4.80 -12.79 -0.84
C TYR A 89 -6.10 -12.25 -0.23
N ARG A 90 -7.08 -13.13 0.05
CA ARG A 90 -8.35 -12.75 0.69
C ARG A 90 -8.14 -12.12 2.07
N LEU A 91 -7.28 -12.71 2.89
CA LEU A 91 -6.94 -12.18 4.22
C LEU A 91 -6.25 -10.82 4.10
N TYR A 92 -5.25 -10.71 3.24
CA TYR A 92 -4.54 -9.46 2.99
C TYR A 92 -5.48 -8.33 2.51
N ALA A 93 -6.36 -8.64 1.55
CA ALA A 93 -7.36 -7.69 1.05
C ALA A 93 -8.30 -7.23 2.18
N SER A 94 -8.83 -8.17 2.98
CA SER A 94 -9.71 -7.85 4.11
C SER A 94 -9.04 -6.95 5.16
N GLN A 95 -7.76 -7.21 5.45
CA GLN A 95 -6.98 -6.42 6.40
C GLN A 95 -6.74 -5.01 5.86
N THR A 96 -6.37 -4.90 4.58
CA THR A 96 -6.14 -3.62 3.91
C THR A 96 -7.39 -2.76 3.88
N THR A 97 -8.56 -3.33 3.55
CA THR A 97 -9.83 -2.61 3.58
C THR A 97 -10.15 -2.10 4.99
N ARG A 98 -9.98 -2.93 6.02
CA ARG A 98 -10.22 -2.52 7.42
C ARG A 98 -9.29 -1.39 7.85
N HIS A 99 -8.02 -1.49 7.50
CA HIS A 99 -7.04 -0.45 7.83
C HIS A 99 -7.37 0.87 7.13
N ASN A 100 -7.71 0.83 5.85
CA ASN A 100 -8.10 2.03 5.10
C ASN A 100 -9.36 2.68 5.68
N ALA A 101 -10.35 1.89 6.09
CA ALA A 101 -11.54 2.41 6.76
C ALA A 101 -11.20 3.11 8.09
N GLN A 102 -10.24 2.59 8.85
CA GLN A 102 -9.77 3.24 10.08
C GLN A 102 -9.05 4.56 9.80
N ILE A 103 -8.22 4.62 8.75
CA ILE A 103 -7.56 5.85 8.32
C ILE A 103 -8.61 6.90 7.93
N MET A 104 -9.56 6.54 7.07
CA MET A 104 -10.62 7.45 6.64
C MET A 104 -11.42 8.02 7.82
N ALA A 105 -11.80 7.17 8.77
CA ALA A 105 -12.52 7.61 9.97
C ALA A 105 -11.68 8.57 10.83
N ALA A 106 -10.37 8.33 10.94
CA ALA A 106 -9.47 9.20 11.70
C ALA A 106 -9.26 10.55 11.00
N GLU A 107 -9.13 10.53 9.67
CA GLU A 107 -9.04 11.74 8.83
C GLU A 107 -10.31 12.58 8.94
N GLU A 108 -11.48 11.98 8.79
CA GLU A 108 -12.77 12.66 8.90
C GLU A 108 -12.96 13.30 10.28
N ALA A 109 -12.69 12.54 11.35
CA ALA A 109 -12.74 13.09 12.70
C ALA A 109 -11.73 14.23 12.91
N GLY A 110 -10.55 14.17 12.28
CA GLY A 110 -9.57 15.25 12.31
C GLY A 110 -10.04 16.50 11.58
N TYR A 111 -10.64 16.31 10.41
CA TYR A 111 -11.21 17.38 9.61
C TYR A 111 -12.35 18.10 10.35
N GLU A 112 -13.27 17.35 10.96
CA GLU A 112 -14.37 17.91 11.76
C GLU A 112 -13.88 18.75 12.94
N ARG A 113 -12.85 18.26 13.66
CA ARG A 113 -12.20 19.04 14.73
C ARG A 113 -11.59 20.33 14.18
N GLY A 114 -10.87 20.25 13.06
CA GLY A 114 -10.29 21.44 12.41
C GLY A 114 -11.34 22.47 12.02
N LEU A 115 -12.50 22.04 11.50
CA LEU A 115 -13.61 22.95 11.21
C LEU A 115 -14.22 23.56 12.50
N ALA A 116 -14.31 22.79 13.58
CA ALA A 116 -14.80 23.29 14.86
C ALA A 116 -13.85 24.35 15.45
N ASP A 117 -12.55 24.08 15.44
CA ASP A 117 -11.53 25.02 15.91
C ASP A 117 -11.53 26.28 15.04
N GLY A 118 -11.61 26.15 13.71
CA GLY A 118 -11.72 27.28 12.79
C GLY A 118 -12.94 28.14 13.06
N ARG A 119 -14.12 27.53 13.31
CA ARG A 119 -15.32 28.27 13.71
C ARG A 119 -15.14 28.98 15.05
N ALA A 120 -14.52 28.33 16.02
CA ALA A 120 -14.28 28.91 17.35
C ALA A 120 -13.33 30.12 17.26
N HIS A 121 -12.29 30.06 16.42
CA HIS A 121 -11.41 31.19 16.17
C HIS A 121 -12.16 32.37 15.54
N HIS A 122 -12.94 32.14 14.48
CA HIS A 122 -13.75 33.20 13.89
C HIS A 122 -14.74 33.84 14.87
N GLN A 123 -15.43 33.03 15.67
CA GLN A 123 -16.35 33.54 16.69
C GLN A 123 -15.62 34.37 17.77
N ALA A 124 -14.40 33.98 18.16
CA ALA A 124 -13.59 34.73 19.10
C ALA A 124 -13.12 36.07 18.52
N ASP A 125 -12.77 36.10 17.24
CA ASP A 125 -12.41 37.32 16.52
C ASP A 125 -13.62 38.26 16.43
N ASP A 126 -14.79 37.75 16.02
CA ASP A 126 -16.05 38.51 15.97
C ASP A 126 -16.43 39.09 17.33
N ALA A 127 -16.33 38.30 18.41
CA ALA A 127 -16.61 38.75 19.77
C ALA A 127 -15.61 39.83 20.25
N THR A 128 -14.36 39.77 19.78
CA THR A 128 -13.35 40.78 20.07
C THR A 128 -13.67 42.08 19.34
N VAL A 129 -14.02 42.01 18.06
CA VAL A 129 -14.45 43.16 17.25
C VAL A 129 -15.68 43.82 17.87
N GLU A 130 -16.69 43.03 18.27
CA GLU A 130 -17.90 43.56 18.90
C GLU A 130 -17.58 44.27 20.23
N ARG A 131 -16.67 43.71 21.04
CA ARG A 131 -16.21 44.34 22.29
C ARG A 131 -15.50 45.66 22.03
N VAL A 132 -14.63 45.72 21.03
CA VAL A 132 -13.92 46.95 20.64
C VAL A 132 -14.92 48.01 20.18
N ASN A 133 -15.87 47.65 19.33
CA ASN A 133 -16.91 48.57 18.84
C ASN A 133 -17.76 49.14 19.99
N ARG A 134 -18.10 48.32 20.98
CA ARG A 134 -18.81 48.78 22.19
C ARG A 134 -17.99 49.81 22.97
N LEU A 135 -16.70 49.53 23.19
CA LEU A 135 -15.80 50.46 23.89
C LEU A 135 -15.63 51.77 23.13
N ILE A 136 -15.59 51.72 21.80
CA ILE A 136 -15.57 52.93 20.94
C ILE A 136 -16.85 53.74 21.14
N ALA A 137 -18.02 53.11 21.07
CA ALA A 137 -19.30 53.80 21.27
C ALA A 137 -19.43 54.41 22.68
N GLU A 138 -18.98 53.70 23.71
CA GLU A 138 -18.91 54.22 25.08
C GLU A 138 -18.00 55.45 25.17
N LEU A 139 -16.80 55.38 24.56
CA LEU A 139 -15.85 56.49 24.51
C LEU A 139 -16.44 57.70 23.77
N GLU A 140 -17.16 57.47 22.67
CA GLU A 140 -17.81 58.52 21.89
C GLU A 140 -18.97 59.20 22.62
N SER A 141 -19.62 58.50 23.56
CA SER A 141 -20.71 59.02 24.38
C SER A 141 -20.25 59.89 25.57
N LEU A 142 -18.95 59.88 25.89
CA LEU A 142 -18.40 60.69 26.99
C LEU A 142 -18.33 62.19 26.63
N PRO A 143 -18.49 63.11 27.59
CA PRO A 143 -18.23 64.53 27.38
C PRO A 143 -16.77 64.78 26.97
N ASP A 144 -16.53 65.82 26.16
CA ASP A 144 -15.22 66.12 25.56
C ASP A 144 -14.10 66.26 26.59
N GLU A 145 -14.39 66.82 27.77
CA GLU A 145 -13.40 66.94 28.86
C GLU A 145 -12.91 65.58 29.38
N PHE A 146 -13.75 64.54 29.34
CA PHE A 146 -13.38 63.19 29.75
C PHE A 146 -12.72 62.39 28.61
N ARG A 147 -13.08 62.66 27.35
CA ARG A 147 -12.45 62.03 26.18
C ARG A 147 -10.96 62.34 26.09
N LEU A 148 -10.56 63.58 26.39
CA LEU A 148 -9.16 63.99 26.41
C LEU A 148 -8.35 63.24 27.47
N VAL A 149 -8.92 63.05 28.66
CA VAL A 149 -8.28 62.30 29.76
C VAL A 149 -8.09 60.83 29.39
N VAL A 150 -9.11 60.20 28.78
CA VAL A 150 -9.01 58.80 28.33
C VAL A 150 -8.02 58.66 27.18
N ALA A 151 -8.00 59.57 26.21
CA ALA A 151 -7.04 59.56 25.10
C ALA A 151 -5.58 59.65 25.56
N LEU A 152 -5.32 60.35 26.67
CA LEU A 152 -3.99 60.46 27.28
C LEU A 152 -3.63 59.28 28.19
N SER A 153 -4.57 58.37 28.48
CA SER A 153 -4.31 57.15 29.25
C SER A 153 -3.57 56.09 28.42
N SER A 154 -2.87 55.17 29.09
CA SER A 154 -2.19 54.06 28.42
C SER A 154 -3.15 53.14 27.65
N GLY A 155 -4.38 52.98 28.13
CA GLY A 155 -5.44 52.23 27.46
C GLY A 155 -5.98 52.95 26.23
N GLY A 156 -6.25 54.25 26.32
CA GLY A 156 -6.74 55.06 25.20
C GLY A 156 -5.74 55.17 24.06
N ARG A 157 -4.43 55.29 24.37
CA ARG A 157 -3.38 55.27 23.33
C ARG A 157 -3.31 53.93 22.58
N LYS A 158 -3.45 52.80 23.28
CA LYS A 158 -3.47 51.47 22.66
C LYS A 158 -4.70 51.28 21.77
N LEU A 159 -5.87 51.75 22.23
CA LEU A 159 -7.11 51.73 21.45
C LEU A 159 -7.00 52.61 20.19
N ALA A 160 -6.48 53.82 20.31
CA ALA A 160 -6.26 54.72 19.17
C ALA A 160 -5.28 54.13 18.13
N ALA A 161 -4.20 53.49 18.59
CA ALA A 161 -3.26 52.79 17.71
C ALA A 161 -3.90 51.58 17.00
N ALA A 162 -4.72 50.81 17.71
CA ALA A 162 -5.46 49.68 17.12
C ALA A 162 -6.47 50.15 16.06
N ILE A 163 -7.22 51.21 16.33
CA ILE A 163 -8.18 51.79 15.36
C ILE A 163 -7.46 52.35 14.12
N ALA A 164 -6.30 52.99 14.30
CA ALA A 164 -5.48 53.48 13.19
C ALA A 164 -4.98 52.33 12.30
N ALA A 165 -4.45 51.26 12.90
CA ALA A 165 -4.00 50.07 12.17
C ALA A 165 -5.14 49.40 11.38
N MET A 166 -6.33 49.28 11.98
CA MET A 166 -7.52 48.72 11.30
C MET A 166 -8.01 49.56 10.11
N ARG A 167 -7.67 50.86 10.04
CA ARG A 167 -8.05 51.75 8.92
C ARG A 167 -7.03 51.74 7.78
N GLU A 168 -5.82 51.26 7.99
CA GLU A 168 -4.77 51.17 6.97
C GLU A 168 -4.77 49.82 6.21
N GLU A 169 -5.45 48.79 6.75
CA GLU A 169 -5.54 47.44 6.17
C GLU A 169 -6.83 47.17 5.36
N GLY A 170 -7.72 48.17 5.20
CA GLY A 170 -8.94 48.10 4.37
C GLY A 170 -8.79 48.86 3.05
#